data_AF-A0A0A0M1S5-F1
#
_entry.id   AF-A0A0A0M1S5-F1
#
_cell.length_a   1.000
_cell.length_b   1.000
_cell.length_c   1.000
_cell.angle_alpha   90.00
_cell.angle_beta   90.00
_cell.angle_gamma   90.00
#
_symmetry.space_group_name_H-M   'P 1'
#
loop_
_entity.id
_entity.type
_entity.pdbx_description
1 polymer ?
#
loop_
_entity_poly.entity_id
_entity_poly.type
_entity_poly.pdbx_seq_one_letter_code
_entity_poly.pdbx_strand_id
1 'polypeptide(L)'
;MDKWILRRNVNPKYKVDELNEPPPRLPGIRSLLPLPGGDLLTGGTDLRIRRWNHYSPDRTYCVCGPNVKGIGNEDFYETRSSFGVQVVQETRRRPLSTKLTTKAILAAAATDSAGCHRDSILSLASVKLNQRLLLSGSRDGAIKVWK
;
A
#
# COMPACT_ATOMS: atom_id res chain seq x y z
N MET A 1 12.19 41.99 8.03
CA MET A 1 11.41 40.89 8.66
C MET A 1 10.18 40.74 7.80
N ASP A 2 10.31 39.93 6.75
CA ASP A 2 9.62 40.17 5.49
C ASP A 2 8.33 39.37 5.38
N LYS A 3 7.21 40.10 5.45
CA LYS A 3 5.83 39.62 5.34
C LYS A 3 5.44 39.09 3.93
N TRP A 4 6.38 38.84 3.04
CA TRP A 4 6.12 38.55 1.62
C TRP A 4 6.18 37.07 1.22
N ILE A 5 6.57 36.14 2.11
CA ILE A 5 6.59 34.69 1.81
C ILE A 5 5.17 34.06 1.88
N LEU A 6 4.13 34.82 2.19
CA LEU A 6 2.77 34.28 2.36
C LEU A 6 1.88 34.33 1.10
N ARG A 7 2.45 34.37 -0.11
CA ARG A 7 1.68 34.06 -1.33
C ARG A 7 1.92 32.61 -1.73
N ARG A 8 1.44 31.68 -0.89
CA ARG A 8 1.23 30.29 -1.31
C ARG A 8 0.11 30.32 -2.35
N ASN A 9 0.50 30.35 -3.63
CA ASN A 9 -0.39 30.14 -4.76
C ASN A 9 -0.80 28.65 -4.76
N VAL A 10 -1.60 28.24 -3.76
CA VAL A 10 -2.19 26.90 -3.73
C VAL A 10 -3.35 26.93 -4.69
N ASN A 11 -3.10 26.61 -5.95
CA ASN A 11 -4.19 26.40 -6.88
C ASN A 11 -5.02 25.20 -6.32
N PRO A 12 -6.28 25.42 -5.91
CA PRO A 12 -7.08 24.39 -5.22
C PRO A 12 -7.32 23.17 -6.09
N LYS A 13 -7.14 23.29 -7.42
CA LYS A 13 -7.20 22.19 -8.38
C LYS A 13 -6.22 21.06 -8.04
N TYR A 14 -5.05 21.40 -7.51
CA TYR A 14 -3.98 20.42 -7.26
C TYR A 14 -3.94 19.91 -5.82
N LYS A 15 -4.76 20.45 -4.91
CA LYS A 15 -4.94 19.96 -3.52
C LYS A 15 -3.62 19.67 -2.79
N VAL A 16 -2.62 20.55 -2.97
CA VAL A 16 -1.26 20.37 -2.41
C VAL A 16 -1.27 20.28 -0.88
N ASP A 17 -2.24 20.90 -0.22
CA ASP A 17 -2.40 20.80 1.23
C ASP A 17 -2.78 19.38 1.66
N GLU A 18 -3.63 18.67 0.89
CA GLU A 18 -3.98 17.26 1.14
C GLU A 18 -2.78 16.32 0.95
N LEU A 19 -1.72 16.76 0.26
CA LEU A 19 -0.49 15.97 0.14
C LEU A 19 0.35 16.05 1.43
N ASN A 20 0.42 17.22 2.05
CA ASN A 20 1.19 17.43 3.28
C ASN A 20 0.43 16.90 4.50
N GLU A 21 -0.89 17.07 4.51
CA GLU A 21 -1.79 16.63 5.58
C GLU A 21 -2.92 15.78 4.99
N PRO A 22 -2.65 14.51 4.67
CA PRO A 22 -3.65 13.65 4.06
C PRO A 22 -4.83 13.43 5.01
N PRO A 23 -6.07 13.66 4.55
CA PRO A 23 -7.25 13.42 5.37
C PRO A 23 -7.40 11.91 5.64
N PRO A 24 -8.07 11.53 6.74
CA PRO A 24 -8.34 10.12 7.05
C PRO A 24 -9.00 9.40 5.88
N ARG A 25 -8.50 8.21 5.54
CA ARG A 25 -9.06 7.35 4.50
C ARG A 25 -9.87 6.23 5.14
N LEU A 26 -11.04 5.94 4.59
CA LEU A 26 -11.73 4.70 4.92
C LEU A 26 -10.83 3.51 4.55
N PRO A 27 -10.68 2.49 5.40
CA PRO A 27 -9.87 1.32 5.08
C PRO A 27 -10.33 0.61 3.80
N GLY A 28 -9.40 0.00 3.08
CA GLY A 28 -9.70 -1.04 2.09
C GLY A 28 -8.79 -1.04 0.86
N ILE A 29 -9.07 -1.99 -0.02
CA ILE A 29 -8.39 -2.16 -1.31
C ILE A 29 -8.93 -1.13 -2.30
N ARG A 30 -8.04 -0.51 -3.07
CA ARG A 30 -8.36 0.56 -4.03
C ARG A 30 -7.85 0.29 -5.44
N SER A 31 -6.95 -0.67 -5.60
CA SER A 31 -6.45 -1.11 -6.90
C SER A 31 -6.29 -2.63 -6.94
N LEU A 32 -6.61 -3.21 -8.09
CA LEU A 32 -6.44 -4.62 -8.42
C LEU A 32 -5.70 -4.73 -9.75
N LEU A 33 -4.76 -5.66 -9.86
CA LEU A 33 -4.07 -5.96 -11.12
C LEU A 33 -3.97 -7.49 -11.28
N PRO A 34 -4.76 -8.10 -12.17
CA PRO A 34 -4.61 -9.51 -12.50
C PRO A 34 -3.27 -9.74 -13.21
N LEU A 35 -2.61 -10.85 -12.88
CA LEU A 35 -1.37 -11.27 -13.51
C LEU A 35 -1.61 -12.45 -14.46
N PRO A 36 -0.81 -12.58 -15.53
CA PRO A 36 -0.75 -13.80 -16.31
C PRO A 36 -0.53 -15.01 -15.40
N GLY A 37 -1.34 -16.04 -15.58
CA GLY A 37 -1.33 -17.24 -14.74
C GLY A 37 -2.34 -17.22 -13.60
N GLY A 38 -3.10 -16.15 -13.38
CA GLY A 38 -4.25 -16.15 -12.44
C GLY A 38 -3.97 -15.51 -11.08
N ASP A 39 -2.70 -15.22 -10.76
CA ASP A 39 -2.35 -14.45 -9.57
C ASP A 39 -2.93 -13.02 -9.61
N LEU A 40 -3.04 -12.39 -8.44
CA LEU A 40 -3.61 -11.06 -8.31
C LEU A 40 -2.68 -10.16 -7.49
N LEU A 41 -2.46 -8.92 -7.94
CA LEU A 41 -1.88 -7.87 -7.12
C LEU A 41 -2.97 -6.95 -6.59
N THR A 42 -2.83 -6.51 -5.34
CA THR A 42 -3.76 -5.56 -4.72
C THR A 42 -3.01 -4.43 -4.03
N GLY A 43 -3.55 -3.22 -4.12
CA GLY A 43 -3.07 -2.03 -3.42
C GLY A 43 -4.20 -1.33 -2.69
N GLY A 44 -3.91 -0.71 -1.54
CA GLY A 44 -4.95 -0.14 -0.69
C GLY A 44 -4.49 1.02 0.19
N THR A 45 -5.36 1.40 1.12
CA THR A 45 -5.15 2.52 2.06
C THR A 45 -4.17 2.20 3.18
N ASP A 46 -3.76 0.95 3.32
CA ASP A 46 -2.75 0.47 4.26
C ASP A 46 -1.33 0.52 3.70
N LEU A 47 -1.16 1.21 2.56
CA LEU A 47 0.13 1.51 1.94
C LEU A 47 0.88 0.26 1.44
N ARG A 48 0.15 -0.86 1.30
CA ARG A 48 0.73 -2.16 0.96
C ARG A 48 0.35 -2.60 -0.45
N ILE A 49 1.31 -3.26 -1.11
CA ILE A 49 1.06 -4.07 -2.29
C ILE A 49 1.14 -5.53 -1.85
N ARG A 50 0.12 -6.33 -2.19
CA ARG A 50 0.09 -7.76 -1.90
C ARG A 50 0.01 -8.54 -3.20
N ARG A 51 0.70 -9.68 -3.26
CA ARG A 51 0.55 -10.69 -4.30
C ARG A 51 -0.19 -11.89 -3.74
N TRP A 52 -1.36 -12.15 -4.28
CA TRP A 52 -2.18 -13.32 -4.03
C TRP A 52 -1.85 -14.38 -5.05
N ASN A 53 -1.37 -15.52 -4.55
CA ASN A 53 -1.10 -16.68 -5.38
C ASN A 53 -2.37 -17.51 -5.50
N HIS A 54 -2.83 -17.73 -6.73
CA HIS A 54 -4.11 -18.41 -6.96
C HIS A 54 -4.04 -19.94 -6.75
N TYR A 55 -2.86 -20.54 -6.91
CA TYR A 55 -2.67 -22.00 -6.85
C TYR A 55 -2.19 -22.47 -5.47
N SER A 56 -1.33 -21.67 -4.84
CA SER A 56 -0.73 -21.94 -3.54
C SER A 56 -0.92 -20.71 -2.65
N PRO A 57 -2.10 -20.52 -2.04
CA PRO A 57 -2.40 -19.37 -1.20
C PRO A 57 -1.39 -19.10 -0.09
N ASP A 58 -0.73 -20.13 0.42
CA ASP A 58 0.37 -20.08 1.39
C ASP A 58 1.60 -19.32 0.86
N ARG A 59 1.74 -19.20 -0.46
CA ARG A 59 2.75 -18.40 -1.15
C ARG A 59 2.30 -16.97 -1.45
N THR A 60 1.16 -16.53 -0.90
CA THR A 60 0.76 -15.13 -0.91
C THR A 60 1.69 -14.33 -0.01
N TYR A 61 2.05 -13.10 -0.41
CA TYR A 61 2.93 -12.25 0.39
C TYR A 61 2.71 -10.76 0.15
N CYS A 62 3.14 -9.96 1.12
CA CYS A 62 3.24 -8.52 1.01
C CYS A 62 4.51 -8.16 0.22
N VAL A 63 4.34 -7.55 -0.96
CA VAL A 63 5.44 -7.11 -1.84
C VAL A 63 6.15 -5.89 -1.24
N CYS A 64 5.37 -4.93 -0.75
CA CYS A 64 5.89 -3.74 -0.08
C CYS A 64 4.87 -3.22 0.94
N GLY A 65 5.36 -2.51 1.94
CA GLY A 65 4.52 -1.82 2.92
C GLY A 65 5.31 -1.18 4.05
N PRO A 66 4.66 -0.41 4.92
CA PRO A 66 5.31 0.20 6.07
C PRO A 66 5.88 -0.87 7.00
N ASN A 67 7.16 -0.75 7.33
CA ASN A 67 7.84 -1.60 8.31
C ASN A 67 8.22 -0.76 9.53
N VAL A 68 7.65 -1.09 10.69
CA VAL A 68 7.98 -0.41 11.94
C VAL A 68 9.11 -1.19 12.60
N LYS A 69 10.28 -0.55 12.74
CA LYS A 69 11.45 -1.17 13.38
C LYS A 69 11.08 -1.80 14.74
N GLY A 70 11.46 -3.06 14.93
CA GLY A 70 11.18 -3.81 16.16
C GLY A 70 9.81 -4.50 16.20
N ILE A 71 8.95 -4.29 15.20
CA ILE A 71 7.69 -5.01 15.02
C ILE A 71 7.83 -5.90 13.79
N GLY A 72 7.90 -7.21 13.98
CA GLY A 72 7.95 -8.18 12.89
C GLY A 72 6.69 -8.11 12.01
N ASN A 73 6.79 -8.62 10.78
CA ASN A 73 5.60 -8.82 9.96
C ASN A 73 4.79 -10.00 10.54
N GLU A 74 3.74 -9.66 11.30
CA GLU A 74 2.82 -10.62 11.95
C GLU A 74 1.66 -11.03 11.02
N ASP A 75 1.64 -10.53 9.78
CA ASP A 75 0.63 -10.91 8.80
C ASP A 75 0.95 -12.30 8.24
N PHE A 76 -0.08 -13.14 8.15
CA PHE A 76 -0.02 -14.44 7.50
C PHE A 76 -1.25 -14.62 6.60
N TYR A 77 -1.15 -15.54 5.65
CA TYR A 77 -2.22 -15.80 4.69
C TYR A 77 -2.81 -17.17 4.97
N GLU A 78 -4.11 -17.19 5.26
CA GLU A 78 -4.85 -18.41 5.59
C GLU A 78 -5.85 -18.71 4.47
N THR A 79 -6.00 -20.01 4.17
CA THR A 79 -7.06 -20.49 3.29
C THR A 79 -8.18 -21.09 4.13
N ARG A 80 -9.41 -20.65 3.89
CA ARG A 80 -10.63 -21.20 4.49
C ARG A 80 -11.53 -21.70 3.39
N SER A 81 -12.13 -22.86 3.57
CA SER A 81 -13.16 -23.37 2.66
C SER A 81 -14.53 -23.11 3.27
N SER A 82 -15.46 -22.58 2.48
CA SER A 82 -16.84 -22.36 2.91
C SER A 82 -17.77 -22.61 1.72
N PHE A 83 -18.73 -23.52 1.87
CA PHE A 83 -19.73 -23.86 0.84
C PHE A 83 -19.13 -24.13 -0.56
N GLY A 84 -17.98 -24.80 -0.62
CA GLY A 84 -17.28 -25.11 -1.88
C GLY A 84 -16.45 -23.96 -2.46
N VAL A 85 -16.42 -22.80 -1.79
CA VAL A 85 -15.59 -21.65 -2.16
C VAL A 85 -14.34 -21.61 -1.29
N GLN A 86 -13.18 -21.49 -1.91
CA GLN A 86 -11.93 -21.21 -1.20
C GLN A 86 -11.75 -19.70 -1.03
N VAL A 87 -11.51 -19.28 0.21
CA VAL A 87 -11.26 -17.90 0.59
C VAL A 87 -9.84 -17.81 1.13
N VAL A 88 -9.02 -17.00 0.46
CA VAL A 88 -7.68 -16.64 0.93
C VAL A 88 -7.77 -15.30 1.63
N GLN A 89 -7.34 -15.24 2.89
CA GLN A 89 -7.44 -14.05 3.71
C GLN A 89 -6.11 -13.74 4.40
N GLU A 90 -5.73 -12.46 4.39
CA GLU A 90 -4.68 -11.96 5.26
C GLU A 90 -5.21 -11.84 6.70
N THR A 91 -4.51 -12.48 7.63
CA THR A 91 -4.82 -12.49 9.06
C THR A 91 -3.59 -12.05 9.84
N ARG A 92 -3.77 -11.50 11.05
CA ARG A 92 -2.67 -11.12 11.95
C ARG A 92 -2.54 -12.13 13.07
N ARG A 93 -1.33 -12.67 13.29
CA ARG A 93 -1.07 -13.67 14.34
C ARG A 93 -1.37 -13.17 15.74
N ARG A 94 -1.17 -11.87 15.97
CA ARG A 94 -1.52 -11.21 17.23
C ARG A 94 -2.37 -9.99 16.92
N PRO A 95 -3.52 -9.81 17.57
CA PRO A 95 -4.10 -8.48 17.70
C PRO A 95 -3.03 -7.65 18.39
N LEU A 96 -2.44 -6.69 17.67
CA LEU A 96 -1.51 -5.73 18.27
C LEU A 96 -2.15 -5.20 19.56
N SER A 97 -1.59 -5.58 20.72
CA SER A 97 -2.01 -5.09 22.04
C SER A 97 -2.02 -3.55 22.07
N THR A 98 -1.25 -2.94 21.18
CA THR A 98 -1.29 -1.52 20.83
C THR A 98 -1.53 -1.37 19.32
N LYS A 99 -2.78 -1.09 18.91
CA LYS A 99 -3.07 -0.71 17.52
C LYS A 99 -2.13 0.45 17.12
N LEU A 100 -1.22 0.20 16.18
CA LEU A 100 -0.37 1.24 15.60
C LEU A 100 -1.28 2.35 15.06
N THR A 101 -1.05 3.59 15.53
CA THR A 101 -1.81 4.74 15.05
C THR A 101 -1.49 5.00 13.58
N THR A 102 -2.45 5.56 12.83
CA THR A 102 -2.23 5.97 11.44
C THR A 102 -0.99 6.88 11.33
N LYS A 103 -0.77 7.74 12.32
CA LYS A 103 0.42 8.61 12.39
C LYS A 103 1.73 7.81 12.48
N ALA A 104 1.76 6.74 13.27
CA ALA A 104 2.94 5.87 13.37
C ALA A 104 3.22 5.12 12.05
N ILE A 105 2.17 4.65 11.38
CA ILE A 105 2.28 3.98 10.06
C ILE A 105 2.85 4.96 9.02
N LEU A 106 2.32 6.18 8.96
CA LEU A 106 2.80 7.22 8.05
C LEU A 106 4.24 7.63 8.36
N ALA A 107 4.61 7.74 9.64
CA ALA A 107 5.98 8.05 10.04
C ALA A 107 6.96 6.94 9.61
N ALA A 108 6.58 5.67 9.78
CA ALA A 108 7.39 4.54 9.31
C ALA A 108 7.56 4.58 7.78
N ALA A 109 6.47 4.80 7.03
CA ALA A 109 6.51 4.95 5.57
C ALA A 109 7.35 6.17 5.12
N ALA A 110 7.40 7.24 5.92
CA ALA A 110 8.23 8.40 5.62
C ALA A 110 9.73 8.11 5.71
N THR A 111 10.13 7.25 6.65
CA THR A 111 11.54 6.89 6.92
C THR A 111 12.04 5.67 6.15
N ASP A 112 11.15 4.96 5.46
CA ASP A 112 11.49 3.76 4.69
C ASP A 112 12.29 4.14 3.43
N SER A 113 13.59 3.82 3.44
CA SER A 113 14.50 4.07 2.32
C SER A 113 14.20 3.22 1.09
N ALA A 114 13.54 2.06 1.27
CA ALA A 114 13.09 1.20 0.17
C ALA A 114 11.76 1.66 -0.44
N GLY A 115 11.02 2.53 0.27
CA GLY A 115 10.00 3.39 -0.28
C GLY A 115 8.66 2.72 -0.56
N CYS A 116 7.94 2.26 0.46
CA CYS A 116 6.48 2.15 0.35
C CYS A 116 5.83 3.52 0.04
N HIS A 117 4.56 3.49 -0.39
CA HIS A 117 3.77 4.71 -0.60
C HIS A 117 3.36 5.32 0.75
N ARG A 118 3.07 6.62 0.77
CA ARG A 118 2.66 7.38 1.97
C ARG A 118 1.17 7.72 2.01
N ASP A 119 0.45 7.42 0.94
CA ASP A 119 -1.02 7.41 0.92
C ASP A 119 -1.51 6.20 0.10
N SER A 120 -2.82 6.04 0.00
CA SER A 120 -3.49 4.96 -0.69
C SER A 120 -2.95 4.73 -2.09
N ILE A 121 -2.67 3.46 -2.39
CA ILE A 121 -2.31 3.01 -3.74
C ILE A 121 -3.59 2.94 -4.57
N LEU A 122 -3.67 3.73 -5.64
CA LEU A 122 -4.88 3.90 -6.45
C LEU A 122 -4.79 3.17 -7.79
N SER A 123 -3.58 2.84 -8.24
CA SER A 123 -3.37 2.15 -9.51
C SER A 123 -2.19 1.21 -9.43
N LEU A 124 -2.32 0.09 -10.15
CA LEU A 124 -1.27 -0.89 -10.38
C LEU A 124 -1.25 -1.20 -11.87
N ALA A 125 -0.05 -1.28 -12.45
CA ALA A 125 0.14 -1.72 -13.82
C ALA A 125 1.40 -2.57 -13.92
N SER A 126 1.46 -3.48 -14.88
CA SER A 126 2.69 -4.19 -15.21
C SER A 126 3.10 -3.88 -16.63
N VAL A 127 4.39 -3.64 -16.84
CA VAL A 127 4.98 -3.45 -18.16
C VAL A 127 6.09 -4.46 -18.35
N LYS A 128 6.12 -5.11 -19.52
CA LYS A 128 7.22 -6.00 -19.90
C LYS A 128 8.12 -5.25 -20.88
N LEU A 129 9.32 -4.91 -20.44
CA LEU A 129 10.42 -4.43 -21.28
C LEU A 129 11.42 -5.59 -21.43
N ASN A 130 12.71 -5.34 -21.19
CA ASN A 130 13.72 -6.39 -21.04
C ASN A 130 13.50 -7.25 -19.77
N GLN A 131 12.83 -6.67 -18.77
CA GLN A 131 12.34 -7.35 -17.56
C GLN A 131 10.89 -6.93 -17.31
N ARG A 132 10.15 -7.72 -16.52
CA ARG A 132 8.81 -7.33 -16.08
C ARG A 132 8.95 -6.36 -14.92
N LEU A 133 8.33 -5.20 -15.05
CA LEU A 133 8.27 -4.19 -14.01
C LEU A 133 6.84 -4.09 -13.49
N LEU A 134 6.71 -3.81 -12.20
CA LEU A 134 5.48 -3.36 -11.58
C LEU A 134 5.53 -1.83 -11.46
N LEU A 135 4.42 -1.18 -11.78
CA LEU A 135 4.18 0.24 -11.57
C LEU A 135 3.08 0.39 -10.54
N SER A 136 3.24 1.31 -9.58
CA SER A 136 2.18 1.67 -8.64
C SER A 136 2.05 3.17 -8.50
N GLY A 137 0.83 3.67 -8.60
CA GLY A 137 0.49 5.08 -8.39
C GLY A 137 -0.25 5.27 -7.07
N SER A 138 0.13 6.29 -6.31
CA SER A 138 -0.49 6.62 -5.03
C SER A 138 -1.03 8.04 -5.01
N ARG A 139 -1.96 8.27 -4.08
CA ARG A 139 -2.52 9.58 -3.76
C ARG A 139 -1.49 10.53 -3.15
N ASP A 140 -0.33 10.03 -2.71
CA ASP A 140 0.82 10.83 -2.33
C ASP A 140 1.54 11.49 -3.53
N GLY A 141 0.98 11.38 -4.73
CA GLY A 141 1.53 11.95 -5.95
C GLY A 141 2.75 11.20 -6.51
N ALA A 142 3.17 10.10 -5.88
CA ALA A 142 4.27 9.30 -6.36
C ALA A 142 3.82 8.18 -7.31
N ILE A 143 4.64 7.95 -8.32
CA ILE A 143 4.64 6.73 -9.13
C ILE A 143 5.92 5.99 -8.82
N LYS A 144 5.80 4.72 -8.41
CA LYS A 144 6.94 3.86 -8.08
C LYS A 144 7.06 2.72 -9.07
N VAL A 145 8.30 2.33 -9.33
CA VAL A 145 8.67 1.25 -10.24
C VAL A 145 9.40 0.17 -9.45
N TRP A 146 8.92 -1.07 -9.54
CA TRP A 146 9.45 -2.22 -8.82
C TRP A 146 9.99 -3.25 -9.82
N LYS A 147 11.12 -3.88 -9.47
CA LYS A 147 11.75 -4.97 -10.22
C LYS A 147 11.41 -6.31 -9.58
#